data_AF-A0A9E2A972-F1
#
_entry.id   AF-A0A9E2A972-F1
#
_cell.length_a   1.000
_cell.length_b   1.000
_cell.length_c   1.000
_cell.angle_alpha   90.00
_cell.angle_beta   90.00
_cell.angle_gamma   90.00
#
_symmetry.space_group_name_H-M   'P 1'
#
loop_
_entity.id
_entity.type
_entity.pdbx_description
1 polymer ?
#
loop_
_entity_poly.entity_id
_entity_poly.type
_entity_poly.pdbx_seq_one_letter_code
_entity_poly.pdbx_strand_id
1 'polypeptide(L)'
;MQPTSAADGPLFELHCQVDPGAAQEFQQWVLGLASAAQDEEQVTHARAFETPGDPGGSHFWTCQFQCAAGTVVDQFRNGFLADSEAAIVDRFGDAVVVSSRVLLDYSTDDLPVAGSPDCLNCGARLTGQYCGVCGQRARSRLISLWELISDAFGDLLELDSRLWRTLIPLLKQPGRLTRDYLEGRRARYMPPFRTYLVLSVIFFVVAFFDPRDDLSLLFEPEPEATPEEQAEIASQAEAAKKEILDELAAEGIIVDDTVVDPTEQDSEEAEGAAGQANDGFKVRVNESGDAGFNILVDEDTGDCDVQAGDLEDLPEWFKRRFTAERIKEVCEKVTADGGKSFGDLLLDNVPVALIVLLPLMAFVLKVLYPLSRRYFVEHLLFVIHYHAFFFAILILQILFSRLAALIHIPELLATLTIVATALYIPVYLYMAMRHVYGQGRLLTFVKYLILVAAYNVGTGLTLLGAVLFALVSV
;
A
#
# COMPACT_ATOMS: atom_id res chain seq x y z
N MET A 1 -34.04 15.01 1.96
CA MET A 1 -33.91 16.21 2.80
C MET A 1 -34.20 15.80 4.23
N GLN A 2 -33.16 15.39 4.96
CA GLN A 2 -33.23 15.16 6.40
C GLN A 2 -32.90 16.49 7.09
N PRO A 3 -33.55 16.82 8.22
CA PRO A 3 -33.27 18.06 8.92
C PRO A 3 -31.86 18.01 9.51
N THR A 4 -31.02 18.91 9.04
CA THR A 4 -29.83 19.36 9.78
C THR A 4 -30.33 20.14 11.01
N SER A 5 -30.32 19.55 12.20
CA SER A 5 -30.61 20.27 13.46
C SER A 5 -29.39 20.31 14.36
N ALA A 6 -28.69 21.43 14.30
CA ALA A 6 -27.71 21.87 15.30
C ALA A 6 -28.38 22.27 16.65
N ALA A 7 -29.44 21.57 17.08
CA ALA A 7 -30.33 21.98 18.18
C ALA A 7 -30.50 20.94 19.33
N ASP A 8 -30.04 19.70 19.16
CA ASP A 8 -30.32 18.58 20.07
C ASP A 8 -29.12 18.23 20.99
N GLY A 9 -29.19 18.48 22.29
CA GLY A 9 -28.08 18.27 23.26
C GLY A 9 -27.55 16.84 23.42
N PRO A 10 -26.83 16.51 24.52
CA PRO A 10 -26.15 15.21 24.66
C PRO A 10 -27.13 14.03 24.56
N LEU A 11 -26.68 12.92 23.95
CA LEU A 11 -27.43 11.68 23.84
C LEU A 11 -26.94 10.68 24.88
N PHE A 12 -27.86 10.16 25.69
CA PHE A 12 -27.58 9.14 26.68
C PHE A 12 -28.13 7.80 26.23
N GLU A 13 -27.39 6.73 26.48
CA GLU A 13 -27.87 5.37 26.21
C GLU A 13 -27.75 4.47 27.42
N LEU A 14 -28.78 3.67 27.65
CA LEU A 14 -28.86 2.60 28.62
C LEU A 14 -28.91 1.26 27.87
N HIS A 15 -27.86 0.46 28.02
CA HIS A 15 -27.74 -0.89 27.47
C HIS A 15 -28.06 -1.90 28.55
N CYS A 16 -29.05 -2.75 28.29
CA CYS A 16 -29.53 -3.75 29.22
C CYS A 16 -29.37 -5.14 28.56
N GLN A 17 -28.55 -5.99 29.17
CA GLN A 17 -28.50 -7.41 28.83
C GLN A 17 -29.47 -8.14 29.74
N VAL A 18 -30.43 -8.84 29.13
CA VAL A 18 -31.57 -9.44 29.83
C VAL A 18 -31.56 -10.94 29.63
N ASP A 19 -31.71 -11.67 30.71
CA ASP A 19 -31.86 -13.12 30.65
C ASP A 19 -33.16 -13.53 29.94
N PRO A 20 -33.16 -14.66 29.19
CA PRO A 20 -34.33 -15.08 28.42
C PRO A 20 -35.61 -15.25 29.26
N GLY A 21 -35.47 -15.61 30.54
CA GLY A 21 -36.60 -15.76 31.46
C GLY A 21 -37.29 -14.46 31.88
N ALA A 22 -36.58 -13.32 31.80
CA ALA A 22 -37.09 -12.00 32.18
C ALA A 22 -37.43 -11.10 30.97
N ALA A 23 -37.11 -11.55 29.75
CA ALA A 23 -37.17 -10.73 28.54
C ALA A 23 -38.54 -10.10 28.26
N GLN A 24 -39.64 -10.85 28.44
CA GLN A 24 -40.98 -10.37 28.13
C GLN A 24 -41.48 -9.32 29.13
N GLU A 25 -41.22 -9.51 30.43
CA GLU A 25 -41.54 -8.51 31.45
C GLU A 25 -40.67 -7.25 31.27
N PHE A 26 -39.38 -7.44 31.02
CA PHE A 26 -38.45 -6.35 30.79
C PHE A 26 -38.85 -5.51 29.58
N GLN A 27 -39.27 -6.13 28.47
CA GLN A 27 -39.75 -5.42 27.28
C GLN A 27 -40.91 -4.47 27.61
N GLN A 28 -41.90 -4.92 28.38
CA GLN A 28 -43.04 -4.07 28.73
C GLN A 28 -42.60 -2.91 29.63
N TRP A 29 -41.75 -3.21 30.60
CA TRP A 29 -41.25 -2.22 31.54
C TRP A 29 -40.38 -1.15 30.86
N VAL A 30 -39.46 -1.56 29.98
CA VAL A 30 -38.49 -0.67 29.34
C VAL A 30 -39.14 0.28 28.33
N LEU A 31 -40.20 -0.18 27.63
CA LEU A 31 -41.02 0.68 26.79
C LEU A 31 -41.78 1.72 27.64
N GLY A 32 -42.25 1.33 28.82
CA GLY A 32 -42.83 2.25 29.81
C GLY A 32 -41.83 3.30 30.30
N LEU A 33 -40.60 2.88 30.62
CA LEU A 33 -39.52 3.78 31.01
C LEU A 33 -39.23 4.83 29.91
N ALA A 34 -39.13 4.40 28.65
CA ALA A 34 -38.90 5.31 27.53
C ALA A 34 -40.04 6.32 27.36
N SER A 35 -41.30 5.89 27.56
CA SER A 35 -42.44 6.80 27.51
C SER A 35 -42.46 7.81 28.66
N ALA A 36 -42.15 7.38 29.89
CA ALA A 36 -42.07 8.26 31.05
C ALA A 36 -40.93 9.28 30.92
N ALA A 37 -39.80 8.86 30.34
CA ALA A 37 -38.67 9.75 30.09
C ALA A 37 -38.98 10.86 29.08
N GLN A 38 -40.01 10.69 28.24
CA GLN A 38 -40.41 11.69 27.24
C GLN A 38 -41.17 12.87 27.87
N ASP A 39 -41.67 12.71 29.10
CA ASP A 39 -42.34 13.76 29.88
C ASP A 39 -41.35 14.61 30.70
N GLU A 40 -40.07 14.23 30.76
CA GLU A 40 -39.03 14.96 31.47
C GLU A 40 -38.59 16.22 30.71
N GLU A 41 -38.52 17.37 31.40
CA GLU A 41 -38.20 18.67 30.79
C GLU A 41 -36.82 18.71 30.09
N GLN A 42 -35.90 17.84 30.51
CA GLN A 42 -34.53 17.77 29.99
C GLN A 42 -34.37 16.84 28.78
N VAL A 43 -35.40 16.07 28.40
CA VAL A 43 -35.37 15.05 27.34
C VAL A 43 -36.22 15.51 26.15
N THR A 44 -35.62 15.59 24.96
CA THR A 44 -36.32 15.95 23.72
C THR A 44 -36.89 14.73 23.00
N HIS A 45 -36.20 13.59 23.09
CA HIS A 45 -36.63 12.34 22.46
C HIS A 45 -36.15 11.13 23.25
N ALA A 46 -37.03 10.16 23.50
CA ALA A 46 -36.68 8.90 24.15
C ALA A 46 -37.18 7.72 23.29
N ARG A 47 -36.34 6.69 23.13
CA ARG A 47 -36.71 5.45 22.43
C ARG A 47 -36.05 4.24 23.06
N ALA A 48 -36.79 3.13 23.15
CA ALA A 48 -36.24 1.83 23.53
C ALA A 48 -36.44 0.84 22.37
N PHE A 49 -35.39 0.09 22.05
CA PHE A 49 -35.44 -0.94 21.01
C PHE A 49 -34.59 -2.15 21.38
N GLU A 50 -34.96 -3.30 20.83
CA GLU A 50 -34.17 -4.51 20.94
C GLU A 50 -33.01 -4.46 19.95
N THR A 51 -31.82 -4.76 20.44
CA THR A 51 -30.56 -4.74 19.71
C THR A 51 -30.13 -6.17 19.44
N PRO A 52 -29.74 -6.53 18.20
CA PRO A 52 -29.29 -7.89 17.90
C PRO A 52 -28.00 -8.21 18.68
N GLY A 53 -28.09 -9.21 19.55
CA GLY A 53 -26.99 -9.71 20.38
C GLY A 53 -26.17 -10.84 19.77
N ASP A 54 -25.05 -11.17 20.41
CA ASP A 54 -24.25 -12.38 20.14
C ASP A 54 -25.11 -13.65 20.40
N PRO A 55 -24.83 -14.82 19.79
CA PRO A 55 -25.74 -15.97 19.76
C PRO A 55 -25.88 -16.74 21.09
N GLY A 56 -25.60 -16.11 22.24
CA GLY A 56 -25.67 -16.68 23.58
C GLY A 56 -27.07 -16.74 24.21
N GLY A 57 -28.12 -16.33 23.49
CA GLY A 57 -29.52 -16.43 23.96
C GLY A 57 -30.00 -15.33 24.91
N SER A 58 -29.13 -14.42 25.36
CA SER A 58 -29.53 -13.20 26.08
C SER A 58 -30.12 -12.16 25.12
N HIS A 59 -31.15 -11.46 25.57
CA HIS A 59 -31.77 -10.35 24.82
C HIS A 59 -31.07 -9.04 25.19
N PHE A 60 -30.74 -8.21 24.19
CA PHE A 60 -30.10 -6.93 24.43
C PHE A 60 -31.07 -5.81 24.09
N TRP A 61 -31.26 -4.88 25.02
CA TRP A 61 -32.12 -3.71 24.85
C TRP A 61 -31.30 -2.44 24.98
N THR A 62 -31.57 -1.48 24.12
CA THR A 62 -30.94 -0.15 24.17
C THR A 62 -32.03 0.91 24.32
N CYS A 63 -31.97 1.69 25.40
CA CYS A 63 -32.77 2.89 25.62
C CYS A 63 -31.92 4.10 25.29
N GLN A 64 -32.40 4.97 24.42
CA GLN A 64 -31.73 6.21 24.03
C GLN A 64 -32.55 7.41 24.51
N PHE A 65 -31.89 8.38 25.14
CA PHE A 65 -32.46 9.62 25.64
C PHE A 65 -31.68 10.79 25.02
N GLN A 66 -32.27 11.48 24.05
CA GLN A 66 -31.76 12.72 23.50
C GLN A 66 -32.15 13.86 24.44
N CYS A 67 -31.17 14.60 24.95
CA CYS A 67 -31.42 15.73 25.84
C CYS A 67 -31.41 17.07 25.09
N ALA A 68 -31.89 18.13 25.74
CA ALA A 68 -31.79 19.50 25.23
C ALA A 68 -30.35 20.03 25.28
N ALA A 69 -29.98 20.97 24.40
CA ALA A 69 -28.61 21.51 24.28
C ALA A 69 -28.06 22.17 25.57
N GLY A 70 -28.95 22.61 26.47
CA GLY A 70 -28.58 23.20 27.77
C GLY A 70 -28.46 22.20 28.92
N THR A 71 -28.69 20.90 28.70
CA THR A 71 -28.68 19.90 29.77
C THR A 71 -27.28 19.72 30.35
N VAL A 72 -27.14 19.94 31.66
CA VAL A 72 -25.90 19.68 32.38
C VAL A 72 -25.72 18.17 32.53
N VAL A 73 -24.73 17.63 31.82
CA VAL A 73 -24.48 16.17 31.71
C VAL A 73 -24.44 15.47 33.06
N ASP A 74 -23.77 16.08 34.05
CA ASP A 74 -23.64 15.51 35.39
C ASP A 74 -24.96 15.48 36.16
N GLN A 75 -25.85 16.46 35.96
CA GLN A 75 -27.15 16.51 36.63
C GLN A 75 -28.08 15.42 36.10
N PHE A 76 -28.16 15.26 34.78
CA PHE A 76 -28.99 14.22 34.18
C PHE A 76 -28.46 12.81 34.49
N ARG A 77 -27.13 12.63 34.46
CA ARG A 77 -26.47 11.36 34.80
C ARG A 77 -26.71 10.95 36.26
N ASN A 78 -26.53 11.87 37.20
CA ASN A 78 -26.62 11.55 38.63
C ASN A 78 -28.05 11.63 39.19
N GLY A 79 -29.01 12.13 38.42
CA GLY A 79 -30.44 12.13 38.75
C GLY A 79 -31.18 11.03 37.99
N PHE A 80 -31.94 11.42 36.96
CA PHE A 80 -32.84 10.55 36.21
C PHE A 80 -32.20 9.22 35.74
N LEU A 81 -30.98 9.26 35.22
CA LEU A 81 -30.29 8.05 34.76
C LEU A 81 -29.91 7.11 35.90
N ALA A 82 -29.36 7.64 37.00
CA ALA A 82 -29.01 6.86 38.18
C ALA A 82 -30.26 6.24 38.83
N ASP A 83 -31.37 7.00 38.88
CA ASP A 83 -32.65 6.51 39.40
C ASP A 83 -33.24 5.41 38.50
N SER A 84 -33.11 5.57 37.18
CA SER A 84 -33.52 4.55 36.20
C SER A 84 -32.70 3.27 36.33
N GLU A 85 -31.38 3.37 36.50
CA GLU A 85 -30.50 2.22 36.75
C GLU A 85 -30.87 1.51 38.05
N ALA A 86 -31.08 2.27 39.12
CA ALA A 86 -31.49 1.73 40.41
C ALA A 86 -32.84 1.02 40.32
N ALA A 87 -33.81 1.58 39.58
CA ALA A 87 -35.12 0.96 39.37
C ALA A 87 -35.04 -0.36 38.59
N ILE A 88 -34.13 -0.49 37.62
CA ILE A 88 -33.90 -1.76 36.92
C ILE A 88 -33.34 -2.80 37.87
N VAL A 89 -32.31 -2.43 38.66
CA VAL A 89 -31.65 -3.33 39.59
C VAL A 89 -32.61 -3.77 40.71
N ASP A 90 -33.42 -2.86 41.26
CA ASP A 90 -34.42 -3.18 42.29
C ASP A 90 -35.48 -4.16 41.78
N ARG A 91 -35.93 -4.00 40.53
CA ARG A 91 -37.01 -4.81 39.97
C ARG A 91 -36.56 -6.16 39.41
N PHE A 92 -35.43 -6.20 38.71
CA PHE A 92 -34.99 -7.38 37.96
C PHE A 92 -33.75 -8.06 38.58
N GLY A 93 -33.09 -7.43 39.54
CA GLY A 93 -31.92 -7.99 40.23
C GLY A 93 -30.83 -8.46 39.27
N ASP A 94 -30.30 -9.65 39.51
CA ASP A 94 -29.21 -10.24 38.71
C ASP A 94 -29.65 -10.70 37.31
N ALA A 95 -30.95 -10.69 36.99
CA ALA A 95 -31.47 -11.11 35.67
C ALA A 95 -31.24 -10.06 34.58
N VAL A 96 -30.84 -8.83 34.95
CA VAL A 96 -30.55 -7.74 34.02
C VAL A 96 -29.24 -7.05 34.37
N VAL A 97 -28.30 -7.04 33.43
CA VAL A 97 -27.05 -6.28 33.56
C VAL A 97 -27.19 -4.96 32.81
N VAL A 98 -27.13 -3.85 33.54
CA VAL A 98 -27.34 -2.49 33.02
C VAL A 98 -26.02 -1.74 32.91
N SER A 99 -25.80 -1.07 31.77
CA SER A 99 -24.70 -0.12 31.55
C SER A 99 -25.21 1.14 30.88
N SER A 100 -24.80 2.31 31.35
CA SER A 100 -25.06 3.58 30.67
C SER A 100 -23.82 4.15 29.97
N ARG A 101 -24.04 4.91 28.90
CA ARG A 101 -23.01 5.70 28.21
C ARG A 101 -23.53 7.07 27.77
N VAL A 102 -22.65 8.07 27.79
CA VAL A 102 -22.93 9.43 27.31
C VAL A 102 -22.25 9.69 25.96
N LEU A 103 -23.00 10.23 24.99
CA LEU A 103 -22.52 10.67 23.69
C LEU A 103 -22.67 12.21 23.60
N LEU A 104 -21.53 12.90 23.62
CA LEU A 104 -21.44 14.38 23.62
C LEU A 104 -21.44 15.01 22.22
N ASP A 105 -21.21 14.21 21.17
CA ASP A 105 -20.95 14.69 19.81
C ASP A 105 -22.09 14.34 18.85
N TYR A 106 -22.46 15.31 18.01
CA TYR A 106 -23.78 15.51 17.37
C TYR A 106 -24.07 14.67 16.12
N SER A 107 -23.23 13.72 15.72
CA SER A 107 -23.56 12.87 14.60
C SER A 107 -24.43 11.70 15.05
N THR A 108 -25.75 11.93 15.07
CA THR A 108 -26.76 10.86 15.15
C THR A 108 -26.65 9.86 13.99
N ASP A 109 -25.99 10.23 12.89
CA ASP A 109 -25.58 9.35 11.79
C ASP A 109 -24.46 8.35 12.15
N ASP A 110 -23.79 8.54 13.29
CA ASP A 110 -22.65 7.74 13.74
C ASP A 110 -22.96 6.84 14.96
N LEU A 111 -24.22 6.71 15.32
CA LEU A 111 -24.65 5.83 16.42
C LEU A 111 -24.52 4.37 15.98
N PRO A 112 -23.63 3.57 16.59
CA PRO A 112 -23.58 2.17 16.27
C PRO A 112 -24.88 1.53 16.76
N VAL A 113 -25.66 1.01 15.82
CA VAL A 113 -26.58 -0.10 16.09
C VAL A 113 -25.69 -1.22 16.65
N ALA A 114 -25.84 -1.53 17.95
CA ALA A 114 -25.09 -2.58 18.66
C ALA A 114 -23.56 -2.36 18.80
N GLY A 115 -23.15 -1.66 19.85
CA GLY A 115 -21.78 -1.78 20.40
C GLY A 115 -21.79 -2.66 21.64
N SER A 116 -20.77 -3.50 21.84
CA SER A 116 -20.62 -4.25 23.09
C SER A 116 -20.53 -3.29 24.29
N PRO A 117 -21.11 -3.63 25.46
CA PRO A 117 -21.00 -2.81 26.67
C PRO A 117 -19.54 -2.67 27.15
N ASP A 118 -18.68 -3.58 26.70
CA ASP A 118 -17.25 -3.61 27.00
C ASP A 118 -16.40 -3.14 25.81
N CYS A 119 -15.25 -2.55 26.14
CA CYS A 119 -14.28 -2.10 25.17
C CYS A 119 -13.64 -3.29 24.44
N LEU A 120 -13.70 -3.29 23.10
CA LEU A 120 -13.12 -4.35 22.28
C LEU A 120 -11.61 -4.56 22.49
N ASN A 121 -10.87 -3.52 22.91
CA ASN A 121 -9.42 -3.58 23.08
C ASN A 121 -8.95 -4.02 24.47
N CYS A 122 -9.52 -3.45 25.54
CA CYS A 122 -9.10 -3.76 26.92
C CYS A 122 -10.13 -4.52 27.75
N GLY A 123 -11.36 -4.71 27.26
CA GLY A 123 -12.45 -5.35 28.00
C GLY A 123 -13.04 -4.51 29.14
N ALA A 124 -12.59 -3.26 29.33
CA ALA A 124 -13.17 -2.38 30.34
C ALA A 124 -14.56 -1.88 29.92
N ARG A 125 -15.45 -1.73 30.88
CA ARG A 125 -16.82 -1.23 30.66
C ARG A 125 -16.82 0.19 30.09
N LEU A 126 -17.59 0.43 29.04
CA LEU A 126 -17.67 1.73 28.37
C LEU A 126 -18.72 2.61 29.04
N THR A 127 -18.29 3.75 29.58
CA THR A 127 -19.16 4.77 30.21
C THR A 127 -19.43 5.99 29.32
N GLY A 128 -18.83 6.02 28.12
CA GLY A 128 -18.96 7.13 27.18
C GLY A 128 -18.45 6.76 25.79
N GLN A 129 -18.28 7.78 24.93
CA GLN A 129 -17.81 7.58 23.55
C GLN A 129 -16.40 6.99 23.44
N TYR A 130 -15.57 7.21 24.45
CA TYR A 130 -14.20 6.71 24.54
C TYR A 130 -14.04 5.90 25.83
N CYS A 131 -13.24 4.84 25.77
CA CYS A 131 -12.89 4.05 26.93
C CYS A 131 -11.97 4.85 27.87
N GLY A 132 -12.38 5.04 29.13
CA GLY A 132 -11.57 5.74 30.14
C GLY A 132 -10.25 5.05 30.52
N VAL A 133 -10.07 3.76 30.19
CA VAL A 133 -8.84 3.00 30.50
C VAL A 133 -7.84 3.02 29.35
N CYS A 134 -8.28 2.78 28.12
CA CYS A 134 -7.38 2.64 26.96
C CYS A 134 -7.56 3.71 25.88
N GLY A 135 -8.50 4.65 26.04
CA GLY A 135 -8.77 5.72 25.08
C GLY A 135 -9.44 5.27 23.78
N GLN A 136 -9.82 4.00 23.62
CA GLN A 136 -10.48 3.53 22.41
C GLN A 136 -11.89 4.11 22.25
N ARG A 137 -12.20 4.65 21.06
CA ARG A 137 -13.57 5.03 20.67
C ARG A 137 -14.50 3.80 20.60
N ALA A 138 -15.71 3.93 21.11
CA ALA A 138 -16.72 2.87 21.23
C ALA A 138 -17.39 2.44 19.90
N ARG A 139 -16.99 3.01 18.75
CA ARG A 139 -17.60 2.71 17.44
C ARG A 139 -17.30 1.28 16.93
N SER A 140 -18.29 0.68 16.28
CA SER A 140 -18.24 -0.64 15.66
C SER A 140 -17.66 -0.64 14.24
N ARG A 141 -16.91 -1.71 13.93
CA ARG A 141 -16.46 -2.32 12.66
C ARG A 141 -16.17 -1.48 11.39
N LEU A 142 -16.98 -0.52 10.98
CA LEU A 142 -16.88 0.12 9.66
C LEU A 142 -16.14 1.45 9.75
N ILE A 143 -14.86 1.46 9.36
CA ILE A 143 -14.09 2.70 9.21
C ILE A 143 -14.27 3.19 7.77
N SER A 144 -14.54 4.48 7.60
CA SER A 144 -14.54 5.11 6.29
C SER A 144 -13.10 5.35 5.79
N LEU A 145 -12.88 5.35 4.48
CA LEU A 145 -11.56 5.68 3.91
C LEU A 145 -11.06 7.05 4.37
N TRP A 146 -11.97 8.02 4.50
CA TRP A 146 -11.65 9.38 4.90
C TRP A 146 -11.19 9.48 6.36
N GLU A 147 -11.88 8.80 7.27
CA GLU A 147 -11.49 8.75 8.69
C GLU A 147 -10.08 8.17 8.84
N LEU A 148 -9.78 7.12 8.08
CA LEU A 148 -8.47 6.47 8.11
C LEU A 148 -7.33 7.35 7.57
N ILE A 149 -7.61 8.23 6.61
CA ILE A 149 -6.67 9.23 6.09
C ILE A 149 -6.52 10.39 7.10
N SER A 150 -7.63 10.88 7.67
CA SER A 150 -7.61 11.95 8.67
C SER A 150 -6.78 11.57 9.90
N ASP A 151 -6.93 10.33 10.38
CA ASP A 151 -6.12 9.78 11.49
C ASP A 151 -4.62 9.72 11.16
N ALA A 152 -4.25 9.60 9.89
CA ALA A 152 -2.84 9.56 9.48
C ALA A 152 -2.15 10.93 9.64
N PHE A 153 -2.87 12.02 9.35
CA PHE A 153 -2.33 13.38 9.38
C PHE A 153 -2.50 14.10 10.72
N GLY A 154 -3.42 13.65 11.59
CA GLY A 154 -3.70 14.29 12.88
C GLY A 154 -2.49 14.42 13.81
N ASP A 155 -1.63 13.38 13.91
CA ASP A 155 -0.54 13.34 14.89
C ASP A 155 0.76 12.71 14.33
N LEU A 156 1.21 13.11 13.14
CA LEU A 156 2.40 12.50 12.49
C LEU A 156 3.71 12.69 13.30
N LEU A 157 3.77 13.66 14.23
CA LEU A 157 4.96 14.00 15.02
C LEU A 157 4.93 13.52 16.49
N GLU A 158 3.86 12.84 16.93
CA GLU A 158 3.86 12.18 18.25
C GLU A 158 4.52 10.80 18.14
N LEU A 159 5.83 10.75 18.38
CA LEU A 159 6.60 9.51 18.50
C LEU A 159 6.16 8.74 19.76
N ASP A 160 5.07 7.98 19.62
CA ASP A 160 4.43 7.23 20.70
C ASP A 160 5.15 5.90 20.99
N SER A 161 5.18 5.53 22.28
CA SER A 161 5.46 4.18 22.80
C SER A 161 4.72 3.04 22.05
N ARG A 162 3.61 3.35 21.37
CA ARG A 162 2.85 2.42 20.52
C ARG A 162 3.61 1.92 19.29
N LEU A 163 4.66 2.62 18.83
CA LEU A 163 5.46 2.18 17.68
C LEU A 163 6.05 0.79 17.93
N TRP A 164 6.74 0.59 19.06
CA TRP A 164 7.34 -0.70 19.42
C TRP A 164 6.29 -1.80 19.65
N ARG A 165 5.14 -1.43 20.24
CA ARG A 165 4.01 -2.35 20.43
C ARG A 165 3.40 -2.81 19.10
N THR A 166 3.59 -2.05 18.02
CA THR A 166 3.09 -2.35 16.67
C THR A 166 4.13 -3.09 15.85
N LEU A 167 5.40 -2.66 15.89
CA LEU A 167 6.49 -3.23 15.09
C LEU A 167 6.82 -4.68 15.44
N ILE A 168 6.82 -5.04 16.73
CA ILE A 168 7.11 -6.41 17.18
C ILE A 168 6.10 -7.43 16.61
N PRO A 169 4.77 -7.26 16.78
CA PRO A 169 3.81 -8.17 16.18
C PRO A 169 3.78 -8.09 14.66
N LEU A 170 4.06 -6.92 14.07
CA LEU A 170 4.17 -6.76 12.62
C LEU A 170 5.23 -7.71 12.03
N LEU A 171 6.43 -7.76 12.63
CA LEU A 171 7.54 -8.59 12.17
C LEU A 171 7.39 -10.08 12.52
N LYS A 172 6.90 -10.39 13.73
CA LYS A 172 6.90 -11.77 14.26
C LYS A 172 5.60 -12.55 14.02
N GLN A 173 4.47 -11.88 13.77
CA GLN A 173 3.15 -12.51 13.76
C GLN A 173 2.38 -12.13 12.49
N PRO A 174 2.51 -12.92 11.40
CA PRO A 174 1.97 -12.56 10.10
C PRO A 174 0.45 -12.41 10.14
N GLY A 175 -0.04 -11.23 9.74
CA GLY A 175 -1.46 -10.92 9.63
C GLY A 175 -2.20 -10.74 10.96
N ARG A 176 -1.55 -10.90 12.13
CA ARG A 176 -2.21 -10.71 13.43
C ARG A 176 -2.67 -9.27 13.63
N LEU A 177 -1.83 -8.30 13.27
CA LEU A 177 -2.12 -6.89 13.44
C LEU A 177 -3.36 -6.46 12.64
N THR A 178 -3.42 -6.89 11.36
CA THR A 178 -4.60 -6.72 10.51
C THR A 178 -5.83 -7.36 11.15
N ARG A 179 -5.72 -8.61 11.61
CA ARG A 179 -6.84 -9.33 12.23
C ARG A 179 -7.35 -8.64 13.50
N ASP A 180 -6.44 -8.25 14.40
CA ASP A 180 -6.77 -7.49 15.62
C ASP A 180 -7.50 -6.18 15.27
N TYR A 181 -7.04 -5.48 14.24
CA TYR A 181 -7.66 -4.22 13.82
C TYR A 181 -9.05 -4.41 13.20
N LEU A 182 -9.25 -5.47 12.41
CA LEU A 182 -10.54 -5.89 11.85
C LEU A 182 -11.51 -6.38 12.94
N GLU A 183 -11.00 -7.00 14.00
CA GLU A 183 -11.76 -7.38 15.20
C GLU A 183 -12.05 -6.19 16.13
N GLY A 184 -11.50 -5.01 15.84
CA GLY A 184 -11.76 -3.77 16.58
C GLY A 184 -10.79 -3.50 17.73
N ARG A 185 -9.69 -4.24 17.89
CA ARG A 185 -8.64 -3.98 18.90
C ARG A 185 -7.64 -2.93 18.42
N ARG A 186 -8.06 -1.66 18.34
CA ARG A 186 -7.33 -0.61 17.60
C ARG A 186 -6.43 0.25 18.47
N ALA A 187 -6.87 0.62 19.68
CA ALA A 187 -6.12 1.60 20.48
C ALA A 187 -4.73 1.12 20.94
N ARG A 188 -4.50 -0.20 20.98
CA ARG A 188 -3.19 -0.77 21.35
C ARG A 188 -2.09 -0.48 20.33
N TYR A 189 -2.46 -0.37 19.06
CA TYR A 189 -1.51 -0.25 17.95
C TYR A 189 -1.54 1.15 17.36
N MET A 190 -0.46 1.51 16.67
CA MET A 190 -0.42 2.72 15.85
C MET A 190 -1.39 2.55 14.66
N PRO A 191 -2.09 3.61 14.22
CA PRO A 191 -2.95 3.55 13.05
C PRO A 191 -2.21 2.98 11.82
N PRO A 192 -2.85 2.16 10.97
CA PRO A 192 -2.19 1.44 9.89
C PRO A 192 -1.48 2.35 8.89
N PHE A 193 -2.17 3.42 8.45
CA PHE A 193 -1.62 4.39 7.51
C PHE A 193 -0.44 5.16 8.12
N ARG A 194 -0.56 5.59 9.39
CA ARG A 194 0.55 6.23 10.11
C ARG A 194 1.76 5.30 10.21
N THR A 195 1.55 4.04 10.55
CA THR A 195 2.63 3.03 10.60
C THR A 195 3.34 2.90 9.25
N TYR A 196 2.58 2.82 8.16
CA TYR A 196 3.12 2.78 6.80
C TYR A 196 3.92 4.04 6.46
N LEU A 197 3.37 5.23 6.69
CA LEU A 197 4.02 6.51 6.39
C LEU A 197 5.30 6.70 7.19
N VAL A 198 5.27 6.41 8.49
CA VAL A 198 6.46 6.52 9.36
C VAL A 198 7.55 5.56 8.89
N LEU A 199 7.21 4.29 8.60
CA LEU A 199 8.19 3.31 8.12
C LEU A 199 8.69 3.62 6.71
N SER A 200 7.85 4.16 5.82
CA SER A 200 8.31 4.58 4.49
C SER A 200 9.27 5.76 4.60
N VAL A 201 8.94 6.78 5.40
CA VAL A 201 9.84 7.94 5.62
C VAL A 201 11.16 7.48 6.23
N ILE A 202 11.13 6.65 7.27
CA ILE A 202 12.35 6.10 7.87
C ILE A 202 13.15 5.30 6.84
N PHE A 203 12.50 4.47 6.04
CA PHE A 203 13.16 3.70 4.99
C PHE A 203 13.86 4.61 3.98
N PHE A 204 13.17 5.61 3.41
CA PHE A 204 13.77 6.52 2.44
C PHE A 204 14.89 7.37 3.05
N VAL A 205 14.76 7.78 4.32
CA VAL A 205 15.83 8.49 5.03
C VAL A 205 17.05 7.57 5.21
N VAL A 206 16.85 6.34 5.69
CA VAL A 206 17.94 5.37 5.89
C VAL A 206 18.59 5.00 4.56
N ALA A 207 17.81 4.78 3.50
CA ALA A 207 18.29 4.49 2.16
C ALA A 207 19.01 5.69 1.53
N PHE A 208 18.58 6.93 1.79
CA PHE A 208 19.26 8.12 1.30
C PHE A 208 20.66 8.31 1.90
N PHE A 209 20.85 7.94 3.18
CA PHE A 209 22.16 7.94 3.83
C PHE A 209 23.02 6.72 3.48
N ASP A 210 22.52 5.83 2.63
CA ASP A 210 23.30 4.76 2.02
C ASP A 210 24.06 5.32 0.80
N PRO A 211 25.43 5.41 0.82
CA PRO A 211 26.21 5.47 -0.40
C PRO A 211 25.63 4.47 -1.38
N ARG A 212 25.20 4.98 -2.53
CA ARG A 212 24.33 4.36 -3.54
C ARG A 212 24.95 3.13 -4.23
N ASP A 213 25.94 2.51 -3.60
CA ASP A 213 26.69 1.37 -4.09
C ASP A 213 25.92 0.05 -3.88
N ASP A 214 24.98 -0.06 -2.93
CA ASP A 214 24.23 -1.32 -2.68
C ASP A 214 22.90 -1.44 -3.45
N LEU A 215 22.31 -0.32 -3.93
CA LEU A 215 21.16 -0.34 -4.86
C LEU A 215 21.60 -0.50 -6.33
N SER A 216 22.89 -0.74 -6.56
CA SER A 216 23.47 -1.09 -7.86
C SER A 216 23.20 -2.55 -8.25
N LEU A 217 22.82 -3.43 -7.31
CA LEU A 217 22.51 -4.84 -7.58
C LEU A 217 21.33 -5.09 -8.53
N LEU A 218 20.55 -4.06 -8.88
CA LEU A 218 19.48 -4.14 -9.89
C LEU A 218 19.84 -3.48 -11.23
N PHE A 219 20.93 -2.71 -11.27
CA PHE A 219 21.41 -1.94 -12.42
C PHE A 219 22.92 -1.76 -12.30
N GLU A 220 23.69 -2.82 -12.53
CA GLU A 220 25.10 -2.64 -12.87
C GLU A 220 25.15 -2.28 -14.37
N PRO A 221 25.48 -1.03 -14.76
CA PRO A 221 26.22 -0.87 -15.99
C PRO A 221 27.55 -1.61 -15.81
N GLU A 222 27.93 -2.43 -16.81
CA GLU A 222 29.20 -3.14 -16.78
C GLU A 222 30.33 -2.14 -16.46
N PRO A 223 31.29 -2.49 -15.58
CA PRO A 223 32.41 -1.62 -15.29
C PRO A 223 33.14 -1.31 -16.60
N GLU A 224 33.36 -0.02 -16.87
CA GLU A 224 34.19 0.40 -18.00
C GLU A 224 35.54 -0.32 -17.91
N ALA A 225 35.84 -1.12 -18.94
CA ALA A 225 37.04 -1.93 -19.01
C ALA A 225 38.27 -1.06 -18.73
N THR A 226 39.18 -1.55 -17.89
CA THR A 226 40.40 -0.81 -17.56
C THR A 226 41.20 -0.52 -18.84
N PRO A 227 41.98 0.58 -18.91
CA PRO A 227 42.74 0.92 -20.11
C PRO A 227 43.68 -0.21 -20.59
N GLU A 228 44.14 -1.06 -19.67
CA GLU A 228 44.94 -2.25 -19.99
C GLU A 228 44.12 -3.35 -20.70
N GLU A 229 42.88 -3.55 -20.28
CA GLU A 229 41.96 -4.55 -20.83
C GLU A 229 41.40 -4.12 -22.20
N GLN A 230 41.13 -2.82 -22.38
CA GLN A 230 40.78 -2.23 -23.68
C GLN A 230 41.93 -2.33 -24.70
N ALA A 231 43.18 -2.12 -24.25
CA ALA A 231 44.35 -2.30 -25.09
C ALA A 231 44.55 -3.77 -25.50
N GLU A 232 44.24 -4.71 -24.61
CA GLU A 232 44.31 -6.15 -24.90
C GLU A 232 43.22 -6.55 -25.93
N ILE A 233 41.98 -6.09 -25.75
CA ILE A 233 40.88 -6.33 -26.68
C ILE A 233 41.15 -5.69 -28.05
N ALA A 234 41.68 -4.46 -28.10
CA ALA A 234 42.05 -3.81 -29.35
C ALA A 234 43.16 -4.58 -30.10
N SER A 235 44.14 -5.11 -29.37
CA SER A 235 45.21 -5.93 -29.95
C SER A 235 44.69 -7.27 -30.49
N GLN A 236 43.73 -7.89 -29.81
CA GLN A 236 43.10 -9.13 -30.25
C GLN A 236 42.18 -8.91 -31.46
N ALA A 237 41.47 -7.78 -31.51
CA ALA A 237 40.65 -7.40 -32.66
C ALA A 237 41.49 -7.10 -33.90
N GLU A 238 42.64 -6.43 -33.76
CA GLU A 238 43.58 -6.25 -34.89
C GLU A 238 44.18 -7.57 -35.37
N ALA A 239 44.51 -8.48 -34.44
CA ALA A 239 45.02 -9.81 -34.78
C ALA A 239 43.97 -10.65 -35.53
N ALA A 240 42.72 -10.67 -35.05
CA ALA A 240 41.61 -11.38 -35.70
C ALA A 240 41.27 -10.78 -37.08
N LYS A 241 41.29 -9.44 -37.21
CA LYS A 241 41.10 -8.76 -38.50
C LYS A 241 42.18 -9.15 -39.50
N LYS A 242 43.43 -9.28 -39.05
CA LYS A 242 44.56 -9.70 -39.90
C LYS A 242 44.46 -11.16 -40.32
N GLU A 243 44.04 -12.04 -39.43
CA GLU A 243 43.82 -13.47 -39.73
C GLU A 243 42.69 -13.65 -40.77
N ILE A 244 41.58 -12.92 -40.62
CA ILE A 244 40.48 -12.91 -41.60
C ILE A 244 40.93 -12.33 -42.95
N LEU A 245 41.75 -11.28 -42.95
CA LEU A 245 42.34 -10.71 -44.17
C LEU A 245 43.29 -11.68 -44.89
N ASP A 246 44.10 -12.43 -44.15
CA ASP A 246 45.01 -13.44 -44.69
C ASP A 246 44.24 -14.65 -45.26
N GLU A 247 43.12 -15.03 -44.63
CA GLU A 247 42.25 -16.13 -45.10
C GLU A 247 41.51 -15.74 -46.39
N LEU A 248 41.00 -14.50 -46.47
CA LEU A 248 40.36 -13.93 -47.68
C LEU A 248 41.35 -13.72 -48.84
N ALA A 249 42.63 -13.42 -48.54
CA ALA A 249 43.68 -13.35 -49.54
C ALA A 249 44.08 -14.75 -50.07
N ALA A 250 44.04 -15.77 -49.22
CA ALA A 250 44.35 -17.16 -49.60
C ALA A 250 43.27 -17.80 -50.50
N GLU A 251 42.00 -17.40 -50.35
CA GLU A 251 40.91 -17.80 -51.25
C GLU A 251 40.89 -17.02 -52.58
N GLY A 252 41.82 -16.08 -52.78
CA GLY A 252 42.03 -15.38 -54.05
C GLY A 252 41.01 -14.26 -54.34
N ILE A 253 40.30 -13.79 -53.32
CA ILE A 253 39.28 -12.73 -53.44
C ILE A 253 39.92 -11.32 -53.42
N ILE A 254 41.15 -11.20 -52.93
CA ILE A 254 41.85 -9.91 -52.79
C ILE A 254 43.27 -10.02 -53.37
N VAL A 255 43.57 -9.23 -54.40
CA VAL A 255 44.95 -9.00 -54.87
C VAL A 255 45.18 -7.49 -54.90
N ASP A 256 45.75 -6.98 -53.81
CA ASP A 256 46.28 -5.63 -53.61
C ASP A 256 45.24 -4.48 -53.55
N ASP A 257 44.85 -4.10 -52.32
CA ASP A 257 44.10 -2.91 -51.83
C ASP A 257 43.00 -2.26 -52.70
N THR A 258 42.55 -2.92 -53.76
CA THR A 258 41.50 -2.46 -54.65
C THR A 258 40.65 -3.64 -55.10
N VAL A 259 39.35 -3.57 -54.81
CA VAL A 259 38.36 -4.56 -55.25
C VAL A 259 38.26 -4.48 -56.78
N VAL A 260 38.70 -5.51 -57.48
CA VAL A 260 38.49 -5.64 -58.94
C VAL A 260 37.15 -6.32 -59.17
N ASP A 261 36.25 -5.55 -59.78
CA ASP A 261 34.93 -5.91 -60.26
C ASP A 261 35.00 -6.93 -61.44
N PRO A 262 34.41 -8.14 -61.32
CA PRO A 262 34.11 -8.97 -62.47
C PRO A 262 32.68 -8.67 -62.95
N THR A 263 32.64 -7.87 -64.01
CA THR A 263 31.56 -7.73 -65.00
C THR A 263 30.53 -8.85 -65.02
N GLU A 264 29.24 -8.50 -64.98
CA GLU A 264 28.25 -9.07 -65.90
C GLU A 264 27.08 -8.09 -66.12
N GLN A 265 26.97 -7.68 -67.37
CA GLN A 265 25.87 -6.93 -67.95
C GLN A 265 24.89 -7.98 -68.50
N ASP A 266 23.73 -8.14 -67.87
CA ASP A 266 22.41 -8.16 -68.52
C ASP A 266 21.29 -8.63 -67.58
N SER A 267 20.12 -8.00 -67.76
CA SER A 267 18.75 -8.37 -67.32
C SER A 267 18.31 -8.07 -65.87
N GLU A 268 17.68 -6.90 -65.74
CA GLU A 268 16.31 -6.66 -65.24
C GLU A 268 15.77 -7.42 -64.01
N GLU A 269 15.15 -6.62 -63.11
CA GLU A 269 14.30 -6.96 -61.96
C GLU A 269 14.99 -7.40 -60.66
N ALA A 270 15.18 -6.45 -59.73
CA ALA A 270 14.58 -6.51 -58.40
C ALA A 270 15.06 -5.33 -57.52
N GLU A 271 14.09 -4.63 -56.96
CA GLU A 271 14.22 -3.69 -55.86
C GLU A 271 14.85 -4.37 -54.63
N GLY A 272 15.69 -3.66 -53.87
CA GLY A 272 16.05 -4.08 -52.52
C GLY A 272 17.43 -3.65 -52.03
N ALA A 273 17.43 -2.63 -51.17
CA ALA A 273 18.35 -2.42 -50.05
C ALA A 273 19.87 -2.34 -50.32
N ALA A 274 20.39 -1.12 -50.34
CA ALA A 274 21.78 -0.84 -49.98
C ALA A 274 21.89 0.53 -49.28
N GLY A 275 22.60 0.54 -48.14
CA GLY A 275 22.95 1.72 -47.35
C GLY A 275 22.33 1.64 -45.95
N GLN A 276 23.06 1.62 -44.84
CA GLN A 276 24.48 1.77 -44.59
C GLN A 276 24.70 1.30 -43.14
N ALA A 277 25.80 0.60 -42.90
CA ALA A 277 26.17 0.10 -41.58
C ALA A 277 26.60 1.26 -40.67
N ASN A 278 25.87 1.47 -39.57
CA ASN A 278 26.33 2.09 -38.32
C ASN A 278 25.81 1.19 -37.20
N ASP A 279 26.71 0.51 -36.52
CA ASP A 279 26.37 -0.45 -35.46
C ASP A 279 26.23 0.31 -34.14
N GLY A 280 25.13 1.05 -34.00
CA GLY A 280 24.72 1.66 -32.73
C GLY A 280 23.87 0.70 -31.91
N PHE A 281 23.92 0.82 -30.57
CA PHE A 281 23.12 0.05 -29.63
C PHE A 281 21.61 0.22 -29.90
N LYS A 282 20.97 -0.83 -30.42
CA LYS A 282 19.53 -0.85 -30.78
C LYS A 282 18.69 -1.29 -29.58
N VAL A 283 18.11 -0.35 -28.84
CA VAL A 283 17.04 -0.68 -27.88
C VAL A 283 15.75 -0.93 -28.65
N ARG A 284 15.45 -2.20 -28.91
CA ARG A 284 14.16 -2.62 -29.47
C ARG A 284 13.12 -2.72 -28.37
N VAL A 285 12.11 -1.84 -28.40
CA VAL A 285 10.88 -2.05 -27.65
C VAL A 285 9.86 -2.72 -28.57
N ASN A 286 9.60 -4.00 -28.29
CA ASN A 286 8.57 -4.92 -28.83
C ASN A 286 9.03 -6.03 -29.81
N GLU A 287 8.47 -7.23 -29.61
CA GLU A 287 8.86 -8.52 -30.24
C GLU A 287 7.87 -8.95 -31.34
N SER A 288 7.36 -8.00 -32.12
CA SER A 288 6.51 -8.30 -33.27
C SER A 288 6.78 -7.27 -34.36
N GLY A 289 7.21 -7.76 -35.52
CA GLY A 289 7.81 -7.00 -36.62
C GLY A 289 7.00 -5.79 -37.09
N ASP A 290 7.78 -4.78 -37.52
CA ASP A 290 7.37 -3.52 -38.15
C ASP A 290 6.35 -2.65 -37.40
N ALA A 291 6.77 -2.06 -36.28
CA ALA A 291 6.25 -0.80 -35.72
C ALA A 291 7.05 -0.45 -34.43
N GLY A 292 8.21 0.18 -34.58
CA GLY A 292 9.14 0.42 -33.48
C GLY A 292 9.59 1.88 -33.39
N PHE A 293 9.56 2.44 -32.18
CA PHE A 293 10.21 3.69 -31.85
C PHE A 293 11.73 3.45 -31.75
N ASN A 294 12.51 4.07 -32.65
CA ASN A 294 13.96 3.88 -32.68
C ASN A 294 14.66 5.16 -32.19
N ILE A 295 15.42 5.04 -31.10
CA ILE A 295 16.40 6.04 -30.69
C ILE A 295 17.75 5.55 -31.20
N LEU A 296 18.38 6.32 -32.07
CA LEU A 296 19.76 6.10 -32.48
C LEU A 296 20.63 7.02 -31.63
N VAL A 297 21.57 6.42 -30.88
CA VAL A 297 22.56 7.16 -30.10
C VAL A 297 23.89 7.04 -30.86
N ASP A 298 24.43 8.18 -31.27
CA ASP A 298 25.74 8.25 -31.91
C ASP A 298 26.83 8.17 -30.82
N GLU A 299 27.64 7.13 -30.87
CA GLU A 299 28.61 6.77 -29.80
C GLU A 299 29.80 7.76 -29.74
N ASP A 300 30.10 8.44 -30.86
CA ASP A 300 31.22 9.37 -30.98
C ASP A 300 30.82 10.82 -30.61
N THR A 301 29.57 11.20 -30.82
CA THR A 301 29.07 12.57 -30.60
C THR A 301 28.09 12.72 -29.44
N GLY A 302 27.49 11.62 -28.97
CA GLY A 302 26.42 11.62 -27.96
C GLY A 302 25.11 12.22 -28.45
N ASP A 303 24.99 12.50 -29.76
CA ASP A 303 23.77 13.04 -30.38
C ASP A 303 22.74 11.93 -30.52
N CYS A 304 21.50 12.24 -30.16
CA CYS A 304 20.39 11.32 -30.26
C CYS A 304 19.50 11.68 -31.45
N ASP A 305 19.43 10.81 -32.45
CA ASP A 305 18.46 10.93 -33.53
C ASP A 305 17.23 10.08 -33.23
N VAL A 306 16.07 10.73 -33.15
CA VAL A 306 14.80 10.09 -32.81
C VAL A 306 14.02 9.91 -34.11
N GLN A 307 14.12 8.72 -34.70
CA GLN A 307 13.31 8.35 -35.85
C GLN A 307 11.93 7.90 -35.36
N ALA A 308 11.04 8.88 -35.21
CA ALA A 308 9.67 8.67 -34.77
C ALA A 308 8.79 8.22 -35.94
N GLY A 309 8.93 6.95 -36.37
CA GLY A 309 8.09 6.37 -37.42
C GLY A 309 6.59 6.34 -37.07
N ASP A 310 6.23 6.17 -35.79
CA ASP A 310 4.85 5.92 -35.35
C ASP A 310 4.27 6.97 -34.38
N LEU A 311 4.84 8.18 -34.33
CA LEU A 311 4.18 9.24 -33.54
C LEU A 311 2.88 9.74 -34.19
N GLU A 312 2.62 9.36 -35.44
CA GLU A 312 1.41 9.74 -36.19
C GLU A 312 0.15 8.94 -35.81
N ASP A 313 0.27 7.76 -35.20
CA ASP A 313 -0.88 6.92 -34.81
C ASP A 313 -1.26 7.01 -33.32
N LEU A 314 -0.53 7.81 -32.53
CA LEU A 314 -0.83 8.00 -31.10
C LEU A 314 -1.98 9.01 -30.88
N PRO A 315 -2.74 8.91 -29.78
CA PRO A 315 -3.78 9.88 -29.44
C PRO A 315 -3.24 11.32 -29.39
N GLU A 316 -3.98 12.32 -29.86
CA GLU A 316 -3.49 13.72 -29.90
C GLU A 316 -2.98 14.25 -28.55
N TRP A 317 -3.57 13.83 -27.44
CA TRP A 317 -3.12 14.21 -26.10
C TRP A 317 -1.71 13.68 -25.78
N PHE A 318 -1.33 12.55 -26.36
CA PHE A 318 -0.03 11.91 -26.20
C PHE A 318 1.03 12.57 -27.09
N LYS A 319 0.70 12.87 -28.35
CA LYS A 319 1.58 13.61 -29.29
C LYS A 319 1.97 14.99 -28.77
N ARG A 320 1.02 15.69 -28.13
CA ARG A 320 1.29 17.00 -27.48
C ARG A 320 2.24 16.89 -26.28
N ARG A 321 2.35 15.71 -25.69
CA ARG A 321 3.09 15.50 -24.44
C ARG A 321 4.49 14.93 -24.66
N PHE A 322 4.66 14.11 -25.69
CA PHE A 322 5.92 13.49 -26.10
C PHE A 322 6.30 13.99 -27.49
N THR A 323 6.90 15.17 -27.59
CA THR A 323 7.43 15.71 -28.86
C THR A 323 8.81 15.11 -29.14
N ALA A 324 9.17 14.92 -30.42
CA ALA A 324 10.50 14.44 -30.83
C ALA A 324 11.63 15.25 -30.18
N GLU A 325 11.54 16.59 -30.15
CA GLU A 325 12.49 17.46 -29.43
C GLU A 325 12.68 17.11 -27.95
N ARG A 326 11.61 16.79 -27.22
CA ARG A 326 11.73 16.47 -25.79
C ARG A 326 12.37 15.11 -25.56
N ILE A 327 12.08 14.15 -26.43
CA ILE A 327 12.69 12.83 -26.34
C ILE A 327 14.18 12.92 -26.69
N LYS A 328 14.54 13.76 -27.67
CA LYS A 328 15.93 14.06 -28.01
C LYS A 328 16.67 14.73 -26.84
N GLU A 329 16.08 15.77 -26.24
CA GLU A 329 16.67 16.47 -25.10
C GLU A 329 16.86 15.56 -23.87
N VAL A 330 15.90 14.67 -23.60
CA VAL A 330 16.08 13.66 -22.55
C VAL A 330 17.17 12.66 -22.92
N CYS A 331 17.22 12.19 -24.16
CA CYS A 331 18.22 11.22 -24.60
C CYS A 331 19.65 11.78 -24.51
N GLU A 332 19.87 13.01 -24.98
CA GLU A 332 21.17 13.68 -24.88
C GLU A 332 21.59 13.84 -23.41
N LYS A 333 20.65 14.24 -22.54
CA LYS A 333 20.91 14.40 -21.10
C LYS A 333 21.20 13.07 -20.38
N VAL A 334 20.52 12.00 -20.76
CA VAL A 334 20.72 10.65 -20.20
C VAL A 334 22.04 10.06 -20.67
N THR A 335 22.40 10.26 -21.95
CA THR A 335 23.65 9.77 -22.53
C THR A 335 24.85 10.54 -21.97
N ALA A 336 24.74 11.86 -21.80
CA ALA A 336 25.80 12.69 -21.25
C ALA A 336 26.14 12.38 -19.78
N ASP A 337 25.15 11.98 -18.98
CA ASP A 337 25.33 11.67 -17.55
C ASP A 337 25.49 10.16 -17.24
N GLY A 338 25.51 9.30 -18.27
CA GLY A 338 25.54 7.84 -18.11
C GLY A 338 24.33 7.29 -17.36
N GLY A 339 23.15 7.92 -17.52
CA GLY A 339 21.91 7.51 -16.88
C GLY A 339 21.72 7.91 -15.41
N LYS A 340 22.69 8.61 -14.79
CA LYS A 340 22.59 9.03 -13.37
C LYS A 340 21.41 9.98 -13.11
N SER A 341 21.21 10.97 -13.97
CA SER A 341 20.09 11.91 -13.87
C SER A 341 18.73 11.22 -14.04
N PHE A 342 18.65 10.19 -14.88
CA PHE A 342 17.46 9.34 -15.03
C PHE A 342 17.22 8.47 -13.79
N GLY A 343 18.27 7.87 -13.21
CA GLY A 343 18.19 7.11 -11.97
C GLY A 343 17.68 7.95 -10.80
N ASP A 344 18.18 9.18 -10.65
CA ASP A 344 17.71 10.13 -9.64
C ASP A 344 16.24 10.51 -9.85
N LEU A 345 15.85 10.84 -11.09
CA LEU A 345 14.46 11.12 -11.46
C LEU A 345 13.53 9.93 -11.17
N LEU A 346 13.99 8.69 -11.36
CA LEU A 346 13.21 7.49 -11.08
C LEU A 346 13.05 7.29 -9.57
N LEU A 347 14.13 7.41 -8.79
CA LEU A 347 14.13 7.25 -7.33
C LEU A 347 13.25 8.30 -6.63
N ASP A 348 13.24 9.54 -7.12
CA ASP A 348 12.39 10.61 -6.59
C ASP A 348 10.88 10.30 -6.72
N ASN A 349 10.50 9.49 -7.72
CA ASN A 349 9.12 9.11 -7.99
C ASN A 349 8.71 7.77 -7.36
N VAL A 350 9.64 6.97 -6.82
CA VAL A 350 9.35 5.69 -6.15
C VAL A 350 8.33 5.84 -5.00
N PRO A 351 8.44 6.82 -4.08
CA PRO A 351 7.46 6.98 -3.00
C PRO A 351 6.03 7.16 -3.51
N VAL A 352 5.85 7.92 -4.59
CA VAL A 352 4.55 8.16 -5.22
C VAL A 352 4.02 6.87 -5.86
N ALA A 353 4.86 6.15 -6.60
CA ALA A 353 4.51 4.86 -7.21
C ALA A 353 4.02 3.85 -6.16
N LEU A 354 4.67 3.79 -4.99
CA LEU A 354 4.27 2.89 -3.90
C LEU A 354 2.93 3.29 -3.27
N ILE A 355 2.64 4.59 -3.11
CA ILE A 355 1.33 5.06 -2.64
C ILE A 355 0.22 4.67 -3.62
N VAL A 356 0.46 4.79 -4.93
CA VAL A 356 -0.50 4.40 -6.00
C VAL A 356 -0.69 2.88 -6.05
N LEU A 357 0.35 2.10 -5.73
CA LEU A 357 0.29 0.64 -5.70
C LEU A 357 -0.66 0.12 -4.61
N LEU A 358 -0.80 0.81 -3.47
CA LEU A 358 -1.66 0.39 -2.34
C LEU A 358 -3.14 0.18 -2.74
N PRO A 359 -3.87 1.18 -3.28
CA PRO A 359 -5.26 1.01 -3.68
C PRO A 359 -5.41 0.02 -4.86
N LEU A 360 -4.42 -0.03 -5.76
CA LEU A 360 -4.42 -0.97 -6.89
C LEU A 360 -4.34 -2.42 -6.41
N MET A 361 -3.43 -2.72 -5.48
CA MET A 361 -3.33 -4.06 -4.88
C MET A 361 -4.53 -4.40 -3.99
N ALA A 362 -5.11 -3.42 -3.30
CA ALA A 362 -6.34 -3.61 -2.53
C ALA A 362 -7.51 -3.99 -3.45
N PHE A 363 -7.59 -3.38 -4.64
CA PHE A 363 -8.58 -3.70 -5.65
C PHE A 363 -8.38 -5.13 -6.20
N VAL A 364 -7.15 -5.53 -6.50
CA VAL A 364 -6.84 -6.92 -6.89
C VAL A 364 -7.32 -7.91 -5.83
N LEU A 365 -7.04 -7.65 -4.55
CA LEU A 365 -7.53 -8.49 -3.45
C LEU A 365 -9.06 -8.51 -3.36
N LYS A 366 -9.73 -7.38 -3.62
CA LYS A 366 -11.20 -7.33 -3.66
C LYS A 366 -11.76 -8.23 -4.77
N VAL A 367 -11.11 -8.28 -5.93
CA VAL A 367 -11.46 -9.16 -7.06
C VAL A 367 -11.13 -10.63 -6.76
N LEU A 368 -10.06 -10.93 -6.02
CA LEU A 368 -9.69 -12.30 -5.62
C LEU A 368 -10.55 -12.87 -4.47
N TYR A 369 -11.16 -12.00 -3.67
CA TYR A 369 -11.98 -12.36 -2.51
C TYR A 369 -13.42 -11.82 -2.58
N PRO A 370 -14.18 -12.02 -3.68
CA PRO A 370 -15.52 -11.47 -3.83
C PRO A 370 -16.50 -12.09 -2.82
N LEU A 371 -16.32 -13.38 -2.51
CA LEU A 371 -17.15 -14.13 -1.57
C LEU A 371 -16.83 -13.85 -0.08
N SER A 372 -15.78 -13.07 0.22
CA SER A 372 -15.39 -12.82 1.62
C SER A 372 -16.35 -11.89 2.37
N ARG A 373 -17.26 -11.20 1.66
CA ARG A 373 -18.18 -10.16 2.19
C ARG A 373 -17.47 -9.01 2.93
N ARG A 374 -16.15 -8.87 2.75
CA ARG A 374 -15.33 -7.81 3.36
C ARG A 374 -15.38 -6.52 2.55
N TYR A 375 -15.27 -5.39 3.24
CA TYR A 375 -15.24 -4.08 2.59
C TYR A 375 -13.89 -3.82 1.91
N PHE A 376 -13.86 -2.91 0.92
CA PHE A 376 -12.63 -2.50 0.25
C PHE A 376 -11.56 -2.02 1.26
N VAL A 377 -11.98 -1.27 2.27
CA VAL A 377 -11.11 -0.76 3.35
C VAL A 377 -10.38 -1.88 4.09
N GLU A 378 -11.01 -3.05 4.26
CA GLU A 378 -10.37 -4.19 4.93
C GLU A 378 -9.24 -4.78 4.10
N HIS A 379 -9.41 -4.86 2.77
CA HIS A 379 -8.35 -5.28 1.85
C HIS A 379 -7.23 -4.25 1.78
N LEU A 380 -7.57 -2.96 1.74
CA LEU A 380 -6.60 -1.87 1.77
C LEU A 380 -5.78 -1.90 3.05
N LEU A 381 -6.43 -2.10 4.19
CA LEU A 381 -5.76 -2.23 5.48
C LEU A 381 -4.76 -3.39 5.51
N PHE A 382 -5.11 -4.54 4.92
CA PHE A 382 -4.18 -5.66 4.78
C PHE A 382 -2.94 -5.28 3.95
N VAL A 383 -3.15 -4.65 2.79
CA VAL A 383 -2.06 -4.22 1.90
C VAL A 383 -1.14 -3.22 2.59
N ILE A 384 -1.70 -2.29 3.38
CA ILE A 384 -0.93 -1.28 4.12
C ILE A 384 -0.05 -1.92 5.19
N HIS A 385 -0.59 -2.84 5.98
CA HIS A 385 0.21 -3.57 6.96
C HIS A 385 1.30 -4.41 6.29
N TYR A 386 1.01 -5.03 5.15
CA TYR A 386 2.01 -5.79 4.41
C TYR A 386 3.14 -4.90 3.88
N HIS A 387 2.85 -3.73 3.31
CA HIS A 387 3.89 -2.79 2.87
C HIS A 387 4.65 -2.16 4.05
N ALA A 388 3.98 -1.90 5.17
CA ALA A 388 4.66 -1.49 6.40
C ALA A 388 5.66 -2.56 6.87
N PHE A 389 5.27 -3.85 6.83
CA PHE A 389 6.19 -4.96 7.10
C PHE A 389 7.36 -5.01 6.10
N PHE A 390 7.08 -4.84 4.82
CA PHE A 390 8.10 -4.81 3.76
C PHE A 390 9.15 -3.72 4.03
N PHE A 391 8.74 -2.48 4.28
CA PHE A 391 9.66 -1.40 4.64
C PHE A 391 10.43 -1.68 5.92
N ALA A 392 9.79 -2.25 6.95
CA ALA A 392 10.48 -2.62 8.18
C ALA A 392 11.59 -3.66 7.94
N ILE A 393 11.36 -4.64 7.06
CA ILE A 393 12.37 -5.62 6.67
C ILE A 393 13.51 -4.97 5.88
N LEU A 394 13.21 -4.08 4.93
CA LEU A 394 14.25 -3.37 4.17
C LEU A 394 15.12 -2.49 5.07
N ILE A 395 14.52 -1.77 6.03
CA ILE A 395 15.27 -1.01 7.04
C ILE A 395 16.20 -1.95 7.82
N LEU A 396 15.69 -3.10 8.28
CA LEU A 396 16.50 -4.07 9.01
C LEU A 396 17.64 -4.65 8.16
N GLN A 397 17.43 -4.85 6.86
CA GLN A 397 18.47 -5.30 5.94
C GLN A 397 19.58 -4.25 5.79
N ILE A 398 19.23 -2.97 5.58
CA ILE A 398 20.23 -1.89 5.48
C ILE A 398 21.01 -1.74 6.80
N LEU A 399 20.31 -1.76 7.94
CA LEU A 399 21.00 -1.67 9.24
C LEU A 399 21.90 -2.89 9.49
N PHE A 400 21.48 -4.08 9.04
CA PHE A 400 22.27 -5.30 9.16
C PHE A 400 23.50 -5.26 8.25
N SER A 401 23.40 -4.79 7.00
CA SER A 401 24.56 -4.69 6.09
C SER A 401 25.62 -3.76 6.67
N ARG A 402 25.22 -2.60 7.22
CA ARG A 402 26.13 -1.66 7.88
C ARG A 402 26.77 -2.23 9.13
N LEU A 403 25.98 -2.89 9.97
CA LEU A 403 26.51 -3.55 11.15
C LEU A 403 27.50 -4.65 10.74
N ALA A 404 27.13 -5.50 9.78
CA ALA A 404 27.96 -6.57 9.27
C ALA A 404 29.30 -6.07 8.72
N ALA A 405 29.30 -4.96 7.96
CA ALA A 405 30.52 -4.31 7.50
C ALA A 405 31.37 -3.79 8.67
N LEU A 406 30.75 -3.17 9.69
CA LEU A 406 31.46 -2.62 10.85
C LEU A 406 32.15 -3.72 11.68
N ILE A 407 31.47 -4.84 11.93
CA ILE A 407 32.01 -5.97 12.69
C ILE A 407 32.72 -7.01 11.81
N HIS A 408 32.93 -6.71 10.52
CA HIS A 408 33.64 -7.55 9.56
C HIS A 408 33.08 -8.99 9.49
N ILE A 409 31.75 -9.13 9.44
CA ILE A 409 31.10 -10.42 9.19
C ILE A 409 31.52 -10.90 7.79
N PRO A 410 31.87 -12.19 7.61
CA PRO A 410 32.14 -12.76 6.30
C PRO A 410 31.00 -12.47 5.31
N GLU A 411 31.33 -11.97 4.11
CA GLU A 411 30.35 -11.57 3.09
C GLU A 411 29.31 -12.65 2.82
N LEU A 412 29.74 -13.92 2.71
CA LEU A 412 28.84 -15.06 2.52
C LEU A 412 27.74 -15.13 3.59
N LEU A 413 28.07 -14.94 4.86
CA LEU A 413 27.08 -14.98 5.95
C LEU A 413 26.12 -13.78 5.88
N ALA A 414 26.64 -12.61 5.51
CA ALA A 414 25.81 -11.42 5.31
C ALA A 414 24.83 -11.62 4.15
N THR A 415 25.31 -12.07 2.98
CA THR A 415 24.50 -12.36 1.80
C THR A 415 23.46 -13.44 2.07
N LEU A 416 23.84 -14.55 2.71
CA LEU A 416 22.89 -15.61 3.08
C LEU A 416 21.79 -15.09 4.01
N THR A 417 22.12 -14.19 4.94
CA THR A 417 21.13 -13.58 5.84
C THR A 417 20.17 -12.66 5.09
N ILE A 418 20.69 -11.84 4.16
CA ILE A 418 19.88 -10.96 3.30
C ILE A 418 18.94 -11.79 2.43
N VAL A 419 19.46 -12.81 1.73
CA VAL A 419 18.68 -13.71 0.86
C VAL A 419 17.63 -14.47 1.67
N ALA A 420 17.98 -15.03 2.83
CA ALA A 420 17.01 -15.73 3.69
C ALA A 420 15.88 -14.79 4.14
N THR A 421 16.21 -13.55 4.48
CA THR A 421 15.23 -12.53 4.87
C THR A 421 14.36 -12.10 3.68
N ALA A 422 14.93 -11.96 2.49
CA ALA A 422 14.18 -11.66 1.27
C ALA A 422 13.21 -12.78 0.90
N LEU A 423 13.62 -14.06 1.02
CA LEU A 423 12.76 -15.22 0.83
C LEU A 423 11.67 -15.35 1.90
N TYR A 424 11.86 -14.76 3.08
CA TYR A 424 10.84 -14.73 4.11
C TYR A 424 9.67 -13.80 3.77
N ILE A 425 9.86 -12.74 2.99
CA ILE A 425 8.82 -11.79 2.57
C ILE A 425 7.63 -12.50 1.86
N PRO A 426 7.85 -13.29 0.78
CA PRO A 426 6.76 -14.03 0.14
C PRO A 426 6.10 -15.06 1.07
N VAL A 427 6.88 -15.69 1.96
CA VAL A 427 6.36 -16.64 2.96
C VAL A 427 5.45 -15.92 3.97
N TYR A 428 5.84 -14.73 4.41
CA TYR A 428 5.05 -13.85 5.28
C TYR A 428 3.71 -13.50 4.62
N LEU A 429 3.73 -13.08 3.34
CA LEU A 429 2.52 -12.73 2.61
C LEU A 429 1.51 -13.89 2.57
N TYR A 430 1.98 -15.10 2.23
CA TYR A 430 1.15 -16.29 2.23
C TYR A 430 0.56 -16.60 3.62
N MET A 431 1.39 -16.55 4.66
CA MET A 431 0.92 -16.75 6.04
C MET A 431 -0.09 -15.69 6.45
N ALA A 432 0.15 -14.42 6.13
CA ALA A 432 -0.73 -13.31 6.49
C ALA A 432 -2.09 -13.43 5.79
N MET A 433 -2.11 -13.77 4.49
CA MET A 433 -3.35 -14.05 3.75
C MET A 433 -4.16 -15.15 4.42
N ARG A 434 -3.51 -16.25 4.82
CA ARG A 434 -4.19 -17.37 5.48
C ARG A 434 -4.79 -16.96 6.83
N HIS A 435 -4.05 -16.23 7.64
CA HIS A 435 -4.50 -15.78 8.96
C HIS A 435 -5.65 -14.76 8.88
N VAL A 436 -5.61 -13.87 7.88
CA VAL A 436 -6.60 -12.80 7.75
C VAL A 436 -7.88 -13.30 7.10
N TYR A 437 -7.81 -14.09 6.03
CA TYR A 437 -8.99 -14.54 5.28
C TYR A 437 -9.53 -15.92 5.69
N GLY A 438 -8.77 -16.72 6.45
CA GLY A 438 -9.24 -17.99 7.01
C GLY A 438 -9.59 -19.09 6.00
N GLN A 439 -9.10 -19.00 4.76
CA GLN A 439 -9.40 -19.99 3.71
C GLN A 439 -8.50 -21.23 3.80
N GLY A 440 -8.93 -22.33 3.15
CA GLY A 440 -8.14 -23.56 3.01
C GLY A 440 -6.80 -23.34 2.32
N ARG A 441 -5.82 -24.23 2.56
CA ARG A 441 -4.43 -24.06 2.11
C ARG A 441 -4.30 -23.95 0.58
N LEU A 442 -4.95 -24.84 -0.16
CA LEU A 442 -4.84 -24.90 -1.62
C LEU A 442 -5.45 -23.67 -2.30
N LEU A 443 -6.65 -23.26 -1.87
CA LEU A 443 -7.31 -22.07 -2.41
C LEU A 443 -6.51 -20.79 -2.09
N THR A 444 -5.99 -20.69 -0.87
CA THR A 444 -5.13 -19.58 -0.46
C THR A 444 -3.85 -19.54 -1.29
N PHE A 445 -3.24 -20.69 -1.57
CA PHE A 445 -2.02 -20.79 -2.37
C PHE A 445 -2.24 -20.34 -3.83
N VAL A 446 -3.31 -20.80 -4.48
CA VAL A 446 -3.65 -20.35 -5.85
C VAL A 446 -3.85 -18.84 -5.90
N LYS A 447 -4.62 -18.27 -4.97
CA LYS A 447 -4.83 -16.82 -4.88
C LYS A 447 -3.54 -16.07 -4.56
N TYR A 448 -2.67 -16.66 -3.76
CA TYR A 448 -1.38 -16.09 -3.43
C TYR A 448 -0.48 -15.99 -4.67
N LEU A 449 -0.42 -17.03 -5.50
CA LEU A 449 0.31 -16.97 -6.77
C LEU A 449 -0.23 -15.88 -7.70
N ILE A 450 -1.56 -15.76 -7.82
CA ILE A 450 -2.18 -14.71 -8.62
C ILE A 450 -1.84 -13.33 -8.04
N LEU A 451 -1.88 -13.17 -6.72
CA LEU A 451 -1.54 -11.92 -6.05
C LEU A 451 -0.07 -11.55 -6.25
N VAL A 452 0.86 -12.51 -6.15
CA VAL A 452 2.29 -12.28 -6.41
C VAL A 452 2.51 -11.87 -7.87
N ALA A 453 1.88 -12.55 -8.83
CA ALA A 453 1.94 -12.15 -10.24
C ALA A 453 1.39 -10.72 -10.44
N ALA A 454 0.26 -10.40 -9.81
CA ALA A 454 -0.32 -9.06 -9.85
C ALA A 454 0.58 -8.00 -9.20
N TYR A 455 1.33 -8.33 -8.15
CA TYR A 455 2.32 -7.44 -7.55
C TYR A 455 3.45 -7.13 -8.53
N ASN A 456 4.01 -8.15 -9.21
CA ASN A 456 5.08 -7.93 -10.19
C ASN A 456 4.60 -7.05 -11.35
N VAL A 457 3.42 -7.35 -11.91
CA VAL A 457 2.81 -6.53 -12.98
C VAL A 457 2.48 -5.12 -12.48
N GLY A 458 1.87 -5.01 -11.30
CA GLY A 458 1.49 -3.73 -10.70
C GLY A 458 2.69 -2.84 -10.44
N THR A 459 3.74 -3.37 -9.81
CA THR A 459 5.00 -2.63 -9.59
C THR A 459 5.61 -2.19 -10.92
N GLY A 460 5.71 -3.08 -11.90
CA GLY A 460 6.22 -2.75 -13.25
C GLY A 460 5.44 -1.63 -13.92
N LEU A 461 4.10 -1.67 -13.89
CA LEU A 461 3.23 -0.62 -14.42
C LEU A 461 3.38 0.71 -13.66
N THR A 462 3.48 0.67 -12.34
CA THR A 462 3.65 1.90 -11.53
C THR A 462 5.02 2.53 -11.75
N LEU A 463 6.08 1.73 -11.92
CA LEU A 463 7.42 2.23 -12.25
C LEU A 463 7.48 2.77 -13.68
N LEU A 464 6.86 2.09 -14.65
CA LEU A 464 6.71 2.62 -16.02
C LEU A 464 5.95 3.95 -16.01
N GLY A 465 4.88 4.06 -15.23
CA GLY A 465 4.13 5.31 -15.07
C GLY A 465 4.99 6.42 -14.43
N ALA A 466 5.82 6.09 -13.45
CA ALA A 466 6.77 7.02 -12.85
C ALA A 466 7.83 7.50 -13.85
N VAL A 467 8.36 6.58 -14.67
CA VAL A 467 9.29 6.92 -15.76
C VAL A 467 8.62 7.83 -16.78
N LEU A 468 7.44 7.47 -17.27
CA LEU A 468 6.68 8.30 -18.21
C LEU A 468 6.40 9.68 -17.63
N PHE A 469 6.05 9.78 -16.34
CA PHE A 469 5.85 11.06 -15.66
C PHE A 469 7.15 11.87 -15.54
N ALA A 470 8.28 11.22 -15.24
CA ALA A 470 9.58 11.87 -15.17
C ALA A 470 9.98 12.46 -16.54
N LEU A 471 9.88 11.66 -17.62
CA LEU A 471 10.11 12.10 -19.02
C LEU A 471 9.22 13.30 -19.42
N VAL A 472 8.04 13.35 -18.82
CA VAL A 472 7.01 14.37 -18.99
C VAL A 472 7.29 15.60 -18.12
N SER A 473 8.02 15.49 -17.03
CA SER A 473 8.33 16.60 -16.14
C SER A 473 9.63 17.35 -16.51
N VAL A 474 10.55 16.67 -17.19
CA VAL A 474 11.72 17.26 -17.87
C VAL A 474 11.24 17.98 -19.12
#